data_AF-A0A953DYB4-F1
#
_entry.id   AF-A0A953DYB4-F1
#
_cell.length_a   1.000
_cell.length_b   1.000
_cell.length_c   1.000
_cell.angle_alpha   90.00
_cell.angle_beta   90.00
_cell.angle_gamma   90.00
#
_symmetry.space_group_name_H-M   'P 1'
#
loop_
_entity.id
_entity.type
_entity.pdbx_description
1 polymer ?
#
loop_
_entity_poly.entity_id
_entity_poly.type
_entity_poly.pdbx_seq_one_letter_code
_entity_poly.pdbx_strand_id
1 'polypeptide(L)'
;MQTCLLFFIASVVGGAINAIAGGGGLITFPLLMLVGGPLTADATSAVAGFASYPTALWRTRSLLRGVIGAGWLWLLLIPSVAGGLIGALLLVHTGNRNFVEFVPWLVLVATMIVAMRPLLVDAKEEEELKPAFGPMLWSVAIASIFVVALYGGYFGAGIGILMIGALTFILPGEIRRVVAVKNFLNGFMRGVAVLVLVLKGNVDWHYGAPMAMGGLIGGY
;
A
#
# COMPACT_ATOMS: atom_id res chain seq x y z
N MET A 1 11.48 -24.01 10.29
CA MET A 1 10.10 -24.46 10.00
C MET A 1 9.06 -23.70 10.84
N GLN A 2 9.21 -23.59 12.16
CA GLN A 2 8.27 -22.83 13.02
C GLN A 2 8.18 -21.33 12.66
N THR A 3 9.30 -20.68 12.34
CA THR A 3 9.33 -19.26 11.97
C THR A 3 8.60 -18.98 10.65
N CYS A 4 8.72 -19.85 9.66
CA CYS A 4 8.04 -19.71 8.36
C CYS A 4 6.51 -19.81 8.50
N LEU A 5 6.02 -20.68 9.39
CA LEU A 5 4.59 -20.81 9.69
C LEU A 5 4.06 -19.55 10.37
N LEU A 6 4.82 -18.98 11.32
CA LEU A 6 4.46 -17.72 11.98
C LEU A 6 4.38 -16.58 10.96
N PHE A 7 5.37 -16.44 10.09
CA PHE A 7 5.36 -15.43 9.02
C PHE A 7 4.24 -15.63 8.02
N PHE A 8 3.92 -16.87 7.67
CA PHE A 8 2.76 -17.19 6.85
C PHE A 8 1.46 -16.69 7.50
N ILE A 9 1.20 -17.06 8.76
CA ILE A 9 0.00 -16.64 9.50
C ILE A 9 -0.06 -15.12 9.63
N ALA A 10 1.06 -14.49 10.01
CA ALA A 10 1.16 -13.04 10.09
C ALA A 10 0.87 -12.37 8.74
N SER A 11 1.29 -12.99 7.63
CA SER A 11 1.00 -12.49 6.29
C SER A 11 -0.45 -12.72 5.86
N VAL A 12 -1.12 -13.78 6.33
CA VAL A 12 -2.58 -13.95 6.14
C VAL A 12 -3.32 -12.80 6.83
N VAL A 13 -3.01 -12.53 8.09
CA VAL A 13 -3.63 -11.43 8.85
C VAL A 13 -3.27 -10.07 8.23
N GLY A 14 -1.99 -9.89 7.86
CA GLY A 14 -1.50 -8.70 7.18
C GLY A 14 -2.19 -8.47 5.84
N GLY A 15 -2.37 -9.52 5.03
CA GLY A 15 -3.09 -9.47 3.76
C GLY A 15 -4.55 -9.04 3.93
N ALA A 16 -5.26 -9.60 4.91
CA ALA A 16 -6.65 -9.23 5.22
C ALA A 16 -6.77 -7.77 5.65
N ILE A 17 -5.90 -7.31 6.55
CA ILE A 17 -5.86 -5.91 6.97
C ILE A 17 -5.48 -5.01 5.80
N ASN A 18 -4.56 -5.43 4.93
CA ASN A 18 -4.17 -4.65 3.76
C ASN A 18 -5.32 -4.51 2.77
N ALA A 19 -6.10 -5.57 2.54
CA ALA A 19 -7.29 -5.54 1.68
C ALA A 19 -8.37 -4.60 2.22
N ILE A 20 -8.67 -4.65 3.53
CA ILE A 20 -9.79 -3.92 4.15
C ILE A 20 -9.42 -2.46 4.49
N ALA A 21 -8.27 -2.24 5.13
CA ALA A 21 -7.94 -0.96 5.76
C ALA A 21 -6.55 -0.41 5.38
N GLY A 22 -5.65 -1.22 4.81
CA GLY A 22 -4.37 -0.75 4.29
C GLY A 22 -3.19 -0.72 5.27
N GLY A 23 -3.26 -1.45 6.38
CA GLY A 23 -2.26 -1.46 7.45
C GLY A 23 -1.40 -2.72 7.57
N GLY A 24 -1.55 -3.71 6.67
CA GLY A 24 -0.92 -5.03 6.82
C GLY A 24 0.60 -5.00 7.01
N GLY A 25 1.27 -4.08 6.33
CA GLY A 25 2.71 -3.85 6.46
C GLY A 25 3.17 -3.51 7.88
N LEU A 26 2.31 -2.92 8.73
CA LEU A 26 2.63 -2.59 10.12
C LEU A 26 2.76 -3.84 11.00
N ILE A 27 2.26 -4.99 10.54
CA ILE A 27 2.43 -6.27 11.23
C ILE A 27 3.63 -7.03 10.64
N THR A 28 3.68 -7.13 9.31
CA THR A 28 4.69 -7.96 8.64
C THR A 28 6.09 -7.38 8.72
N PHE A 29 6.25 -6.04 8.68
CA PHE A 29 7.56 -5.40 8.72
C PHE A 29 8.27 -5.57 10.08
N PRO A 30 7.68 -5.22 11.24
CA PRO A 30 8.35 -5.39 12.54
C PRO A 30 8.71 -6.85 12.82
N LEU A 31 7.87 -7.80 12.42
CA LEU A 31 8.17 -9.23 12.57
C LEU A 31 9.40 -9.63 11.75
N LEU A 32 9.52 -9.15 10.51
CA LEU A 32 10.68 -9.43 9.67
C LEU A 32 11.96 -8.73 10.17
N MET A 33 11.83 -7.56 10.80
CA MET A 33 12.98 -6.90 11.44
C MET A 33 13.59 -7.73 12.58
N LEU A 34 12.85 -8.66 13.19
CA LEU A 34 13.39 -9.55 14.22
C LEU A 34 14.38 -10.59 13.67
N VAL A 35 14.32 -10.86 12.36
CA VAL A 35 15.09 -11.94 11.72
C VAL A 35 15.99 -11.48 10.58
N GLY A 36 15.85 -10.22 10.12
CA GLY A 36 16.53 -9.72 8.94
C GLY A 36 16.88 -8.24 9.02
N GLY A 37 17.69 -7.79 8.06
CA GLY A 37 18.06 -6.38 7.93
C GLY A 37 16.86 -5.49 7.59
N PRO A 38 16.84 -4.21 8.00
CA PRO A 38 15.71 -3.31 7.80
C PRO A 38 15.23 -3.20 6.33
N LEU A 39 16.16 -3.07 5.39
CA LEU A 39 15.82 -3.00 3.96
C LEU A 39 15.27 -4.33 3.45
N THR A 40 15.86 -5.46 3.87
CA THR A 40 15.39 -6.81 3.50
C THR A 40 14.02 -7.10 4.08
N ALA A 41 13.75 -6.63 5.32
CA ALA A 41 12.47 -6.76 5.98
C ALA A 41 11.38 -5.98 5.23
N ASP A 42 11.63 -4.72 4.83
CA ASP A 42 10.66 -3.96 4.02
C ASP A 42 10.44 -4.60 2.65
N ALA A 43 11.51 -4.98 1.95
CA ALA A 43 11.41 -5.62 0.65
C ALA A 43 10.61 -6.94 0.68
N THR A 44 10.87 -7.78 1.68
CA THR A 44 10.17 -9.05 1.87
C THR A 44 8.71 -8.82 2.26
N SER A 45 8.44 -7.83 3.12
CA SER A 45 7.09 -7.39 3.46
C SER A 45 6.34 -6.81 2.25
N ALA A 46 7.04 -6.13 1.35
CA ALA A 46 6.45 -5.56 0.13
C ALA A 46 5.99 -6.64 -0.83
N VAL A 47 6.78 -7.72 -1.01
CA VAL A 47 6.37 -8.91 -1.80
C VAL A 47 5.11 -9.55 -1.20
N ALA A 48 5.09 -9.75 0.12
CA ALA A 48 3.95 -10.31 0.83
C ALA A 48 2.68 -9.46 0.66
N GLY A 49 2.82 -8.14 0.83
CA GLY A 49 1.73 -7.18 0.66
C GLY A 49 1.24 -7.12 -0.79
N PHE A 50 2.15 -7.12 -1.77
CA PHE A 50 1.79 -7.12 -3.18
C PHE A 50 0.94 -8.34 -3.55
N ALA A 51 1.29 -9.51 -3.02
CA ALA A 51 0.57 -10.76 -3.24
C ALA A 51 -0.90 -10.71 -2.76
N SER A 52 -1.26 -9.81 -1.84
CA SER A 52 -2.66 -9.64 -1.38
C SER A 52 -3.55 -8.82 -2.32
N TYR A 53 -2.99 -7.98 -3.21
CA TYR A 53 -3.81 -7.11 -4.06
C TYR A 53 -4.60 -7.84 -5.16
N PRO A 54 -4.09 -8.87 -5.85
CA PRO A 54 -4.86 -9.58 -6.86
C PRO A 54 -6.17 -10.17 -6.32
N THR A 55 -6.13 -10.80 -5.13
CA THR A 55 -7.32 -11.37 -4.50
C THR A 55 -8.26 -10.30 -3.96
N ALA A 56 -7.73 -9.22 -3.38
CA ALA A 56 -8.53 -8.07 -2.97
C ALA A 56 -9.25 -7.41 -4.16
N LEU A 57 -8.56 -7.24 -5.28
CA LEU A 57 -9.13 -6.69 -6.52
C LEU A 57 -10.19 -7.59 -7.12
N TRP A 58 -9.96 -8.91 -7.10
CA TRP A 58 -10.96 -9.87 -7.53
C TRP A 58 -12.23 -9.77 -6.67
N ARG A 59 -12.07 -9.66 -5.34
CA ARG A 59 -13.18 -9.52 -4.40
C ARG A 59 -13.96 -8.22 -4.62
N THR A 60 -13.28 -7.11 -4.88
CA THR A 60 -13.90 -5.78 -5.07
C THR A 60 -14.19 -5.42 -6.53
N ARG A 61 -14.07 -6.36 -7.47
CA ARG A 61 -14.20 -6.09 -8.92
C ARG A 61 -15.53 -5.46 -9.33
N SER A 62 -16.62 -5.80 -8.64
CA SER A 62 -17.94 -5.20 -8.89
C SER A 62 -17.97 -3.72 -8.54
N LEU A 63 -17.26 -3.31 -7.48
CA LEU A 63 -17.16 -1.92 -7.02
C LEU A 63 -16.29 -1.06 -7.96
N LEU A 64 -15.42 -1.70 -8.74
CA LEU A 64 -14.57 -1.04 -9.74
C LEU A 64 -15.23 -0.91 -11.12
N ARG A 65 -16.36 -1.61 -11.35
CA ARG A 65 -17.15 -1.42 -12.59
C ARG A 65 -17.68 0.00 -12.63
N GLY A 66 -17.46 0.69 -13.76
CA GLY A 66 -17.79 2.11 -13.91
C GLY A 66 -16.68 3.08 -13.47
N VAL A 67 -15.76 2.65 -12.59
CA VAL A 67 -14.60 3.46 -12.17
C VAL A 67 -13.41 3.27 -13.11
N ILE A 68 -13.15 2.04 -13.56
CA ILE A 68 -12.01 1.72 -14.44
C ILE A 68 -12.09 2.46 -15.80
N GLY A 69 -13.31 2.74 -16.28
CA GLY A 69 -13.53 3.50 -17.50
C GLY A 69 -13.46 5.01 -17.33
N ALA A 70 -13.35 5.50 -16.09
CA ALA A 70 -13.34 6.92 -15.82
C ALA A 70 -11.92 7.50 -16.05
N GLY A 71 -11.80 8.49 -16.93
CA GLY A 71 -10.52 9.11 -17.28
C GLY A 71 -9.75 9.66 -16.07
N TRP A 72 -10.46 10.06 -15.02
CA TRP A 72 -9.85 10.55 -13.78
C TRP A 72 -9.04 9.49 -13.03
N LEU A 73 -9.36 8.20 -13.16
CA LEU A 73 -8.60 7.13 -12.50
C LEU A 73 -7.16 7.08 -13.03
N TRP A 74 -6.97 7.33 -14.33
CA TRP A 74 -5.65 7.39 -14.95
C TRP A 74 -4.81 8.56 -14.42
N LEU A 75 -5.46 9.69 -14.11
CA LEU A 75 -4.80 10.84 -13.47
C LEU A 75 -4.25 10.51 -12.08
N LEU A 76 -4.81 9.51 -11.39
CA LEU A 76 -4.30 9.03 -10.09
C LEU A 76 -3.34 7.84 -10.25
N LEU A 77 -3.56 6.98 -11.26
CA LEU A 77 -2.75 5.80 -11.49
C LEU A 77 -1.33 6.13 -11.96
N ILE A 78 -1.18 7.06 -12.91
CA ILE A 78 0.13 7.48 -13.44
C ILE A 78 1.05 8.01 -12.33
N PRO A 79 0.64 9.00 -11.50
CA PRO A 79 1.48 9.45 -10.38
C PRO A 79 1.68 8.35 -9.33
N SER A 80 0.73 7.43 -9.14
CA SER A 80 0.92 6.29 -8.23
C SER A 80 2.04 5.37 -8.69
N VAL A 81 2.07 5.03 -9.98
CA VAL A 81 3.11 4.17 -10.56
C VAL A 81 4.46 4.88 -10.57
N ALA A 82 4.48 6.14 -10.99
CA ALA A 82 5.70 6.96 -11.02
C ALA A 82 6.28 7.15 -9.62
N GLY A 83 5.45 7.50 -8.63
CA GLY A 83 5.85 7.63 -7.24
C GLY A 83 6.38 6.32 -6.67
N GLY A 84 5.66 5.20 -6.88
CA GLY A 84 6.09 3.88 -6.43
C GLY A 84 7.46 3.45 -7.00
N LEU A 85 7.69 3.72 -8.29
CA LEU A 85 8.97 3.46 -8.94
C LEU A 85 10.10 4.30 -8.33
N ILE A 86 9.90 5.61 -8.25
CA ILE A 86 10.90 6.55 -7.73
C ILE A 86 11.20 6.24 -6.26
N GLY A 87 10.17 5.97 -5.45
CA GLY A 87 10.32 5.59 -4.05
C GLY A 87 11.15 4.32 -3.87
N ALA A 88 10.89 3.28 -4.66
CA ALA A 88 11.66 2.03 -4.58
C ALA A 88 13.12 2.21 -5.02
N LEU A 89 13.37 3.01 -6.06
CA LEU A 89 14.74 3.35 -6.48
C LEU A 89 15.47 4.15 -5.40
N LEU A 90 14.79 5.09 -4.74
CA LEU A 90 15.33 5.84 -3.61
C LEU A 90 15.69 4.90 -2.45
N LEU A 91 14.83 3.94 -2.10
CA LEU A 91 15.13 2.97 -1.04
C LEU A 91 16.41 2.18 -1.35
N VAL A 92 16.52 1.66 -2.57
CA VAL A 92 17.70 0.90 -3.02
C VAL A 92 18.96 1.76 -2.98
N HIS A 93 18.88 3.03 -3.38
CA HIS A 93 20.03 3.93 -3.40
C HIS A 93 20.44 4.42 -1.99
N THR A 94 19.46 4.62 -1.11
CA THR A 94 19.63 5.14 0.26
C THR A 94 20.32 4.10 1.16
N GLY A 95 20.07 2.81 0.91
CA GLY A 95 20.70 1.71 1.63
C GLY A 95 20.26 1.59 3.10
N ASN A 96 20.84 0.62 3.82
CA ASN A 96 20.39 0.27 5.18
C ASN A 96 20.56 1.40 6.20
N ARG A 97 21.69 2.12 6.18
CA ARG A 97 22.05 3.08 7.24
C ARG A 97 21.06 4.25 7.31
N ASN A 98 20.83 4.88 6.17
CA ASN A 98 19.91 6.02 6.07
C ASN A 98 18.45 5.56 6.22
N PHE A 99 18.09 4.37 5.74
CA PHE A 99 16.74 3.83 5.94
C PHE A 99 16.39 3.71 7.42
N VAL A 100 17.31 3.19 8.26
CA VAL A 100 17.10 3.08 9.71
C VAL A 100 16.81 4.43 10.37
N GLU A 101 17.43 5.50 9.91
CA GLU A 101 17.19 6.86 10.43
C GLU A 101 15.81 7.39 10.05
N PHE A 102 15.30 7.04 8.87
CA PHE A 102 13.98 7.48 8.40
C PHE A 102 12.82 6.61 8.94
N VAL A 103 13.04 5.32 9.20
CA VAL A 103 11.99 4.38 9.63
C VAL A 103 11.15 4.91 10.80
N PRO A 104 11.72 5.46 11.91
CA PRO A 104 10.93 5.97 13.02
C PRO A 104 9.97 7.09 12.60
N TRP A 105 10.41 8.01 11.74
CA TRP A 105 9.59 9.11 11.24
C TRP A 105 8.48 8.61 10.31
N LEU A 106 8.80 7.65 9.44
CA LEU A 106 7.82 7.04 8.53
C LEU A 106 6.73 6.29 9.32
N VAL A 107 7.15 5.52 10.34
CA VAL A 107 6.23 4.82 11.26
C VAL A 107 5.42 5.82 12.09
N LEU A 108 6.01 6.93 12.54
CA LEU A 108 5.28 7.97 13.27
C LEU A 108 4.18 8.60 12.42
N VAL A 109 4.49 8.96 11.17
CA VAL A 109 3.51 9.50 10.21
C VAL A 109 2.40 8.48 9.94
N ALA A 110 2.76 7.22 9.67
CA ALA A 110 1.78 6.15 9.47
C ALA A 110 0.87 5.99 10.69
N THR A 111 1.45 5.93 11.90
CA THR A 111 0.72 5.78 13.17
C THR A 111 -0.21 6.97 13.44
N MET A 112 0.27 8.19 13.25
CA MET A 112 -0.55 9.40 13.43
C MET A 112 -1.77 9.39 12.51
N ILE A 113 -1.58 8.96 11.25
CA ILE A 113 -2.68 8.87 10.30
C ILE A 113 -3.64 7.71 10.62
N VAL A 114 -3.12 6.58 11.12
CA VAL A 114 -3.98 5.50 11.67
C VAL A 114 -4.83 6.04 12.81
N ALA A 115 -4.24 6.82 13.73
CA ALA A 115 -4.95 7.41 14.86
C ALA A 115 -6.00 8.43 14.42
N MET A 116 -5.74 9.17 13.34
CA MET A 116 -6.67 10.14 12.74
C MET A 116 -7.72 9.51 11.82
N ARG A 117 -7.61 8.21 11.48
CA ARG A 117 -8.57 7.50 10.61
C ARG A 117 -10.05 7.76 10.93
N PRO A 118 -10.53 7.70 12.19
CA PRO A 118 -11.94 7.98 12.50
C PRO A 118 -12.35 9.44 12.22
N LEU A 119 -11.40 10.38 12.19
CA LEU A 119 -11.65 11.78 11.85
C LEU A 119 -11.59 12.04 10.33
N LEU A 120 -10.84 11.22 9.61
CA LEU A 120 -10.61 11.36 8.16
C LEU A 120 -11.65 10.61 7.32
N VAL A 121 -12.29 9.59 7.88
CA VAL A 121 -13.23 8.72 7.18
C VAL A 121 -14.63 8.95 7.73
N ASP A 122 -15.38 9.82 7.06
CA ASP A 122 -16.79 10.02 7.33
C ASP A 122 -17.59 8.98 6.54
N ALA A 123 -18.27 8.07 7.24
CA ALA A 123 -19.05 7.00 6.62
C ALA A 123 -20.37 7.57 6.07
N LYS A 124 -20.31 8.29 4.96
CA LYS A 124 -21.51 8.78 4.27
C LYS A 124 -22.21 7.64 3.52
N GLU A 125 -23.53 7.69 3.51
CA GLU A 125 -24.42 6.74 2.82
C GLU A 125 -24.20 6.72 1.29
N GLU A 126 -24.72 5.67 0.65
CA GLU A 126 -24.53 5.19 -0.72
C GLU A 126 -24.49 6.27 -1.82
N GLU A 127 -23.39 6.99 -1.93
CA GLU A 127 -23.14 7.95 -3.01
C GLU A 127 -22.09 7.41 -3.99
N GLU A 128 -22.33 7.62 -5.29
CA GLU A 128 -21.38 7.24 -6.35
C GLU A 128 -20.05 7.99 -6.17
N LEU A 129 -18.91 7.31 -6.40
CA LEU A 129 -17.60 7.97 -6.42
C LEU A 129 -17.56 9.01 -7.55
N LYS A 130 -17.66 10.28 -7.18
CA LYS A 130 -17.48 11.41 -8.08
C LYS A 130 -16.37 12.29 -7.52
N PRO A 131 -15.37 12.66 -8.32
CA PRO A 131 -14.39 13.64 -7.89
C PRO A 131 -15.08 14.94 -7.48
N ALA A 132 -14.87 15.39 -6.25
CA ALA A 132 -15.50 16.59 -5.72
C ALA A 132 -14.73 17.88 -6.05
N PHE A 133 -13.69 17.78 -6.86
CA PHE A 133 -12.76 18.87 -7.13
C PHE A 133 -13.03 19.58 -8.45
N GLY A 134 -13.03 20.91 -8.39
CA GLY A 134 -12.86 21.76 -9.56
C GLY A 134 -11.47 21.58 -10.21
N PRO A 135 -11.26 22.08 -11.44
CA PRO A 135 -10.04 21.84 -12.23
C PRO A 135 -8.73 22.21 -11.49
N MET A 136 -8.78 23.23 -10.63
CA MET A 136 -7.61 23.75 -9.90
C MET A 136 -7.13 22.83 -8.78
N LEU A 137 -8.01 22.00 -8.21
CA LEU A 137 -7.69 21.10 -7.09
C LEU A 137 -7.14 19.75 -7.56
N TRP A 138 -7.23 19.45 -8.87
CA TRP A 138 -6.69 18.22 -9.45
C TRP A 138 -5.16 18.14 -9.38
N SER A 139 -4.45 19.26 -9.52
CA SER A 139 -3.00 19.29 -9.37
C SER A 139 -2.57 18.91 -7.94
N VAL A 140 -3.31 19.38 -6.94
CA VAL A 140 -3.10 19.04 -5.52
C VAL A 140 -3.40 17.55 -5.28
N ALA A 141 -4.49 17.02 -5.86
CA ALA A 141 -4.83 15.59 -5.79
C ALA A 141 -3.75 14.69 -6.42
N ILE A 142 -3.25 15.07 -7.60
CA ILE A 142 -2.19 14.34 -8.30
C ILE A 142 -0.90 14.38 -7.48
N ALA A 143 -0.53 15.56 -6.95
CA ALA A 143 0.66 15.73 -6.13
C ALA A 143 0.55 14.93 -4.82
N SER A 144 -0.60 14.92 -4.16
CA SER A 144 -0.80 14.16 -2.92
C SER A 144 -0.69 12.65 -3.16
N ILE A 145 -1.30 12.12 -4.22
CA ILE A 145 -1.17 10.72 -4.61
C ILE A 145 0.27 10.37 -4.99
N PHE A 146 0.97 11.25 -5.70
CA PHE A 146 2.38 11.04 -6.02
C PHE A 146 3.24 10.95 -4.76
N VAL A 147 3.06 11.85 -3.79
CA VAL A 147 3.81 11.84 -2.52
C VAL A 147 3.49 10.59 -1.70
N VAL A 148 2.21 10.21 -1.60
CA VAL A 148 1.79 8.97 -0.94
C VAL A 148 2.43 7.77 -1.62
N ALA A 149 2.46 7.74 -2.94
CA ALA A 149 3.05 6.63 -3.69
C ALA A 149 4.58 6.59 -3.61
N LEU A 150 5.24 7.75 -3.55
CA LEU A 150 6.68 7.86 -3.28
C LEU A 150 7.02 7.27 -1.91
N TYR A 151 6.22 7.60 -0.90
CA TYR A 151 6.30 6.93 0.40
C TYR A 151 6.09 5.42 0.25
N GLY A 152 5.03 4.98 -0.44
CA GLY A 152 4.68 3.56 -0.57
C GLY A 152 5.68 2.71 -1.34
N GLY A 153 6.41 3.33 -2.27
CA GLY A 153 7.55 2.72 -2.96
C GLY A 153 8.79 2.63 -2.08
N TYR A 154 9.03 3.64 -1.24
CA TYR A 154 10.19 3.71 -0.34
C TYR A 154 10.04 2.88 0.93
N PHE A 155 8.87 2.92 1.56
CA PHE A 155 8.56 2.18 2.78
C PHE A 155 7.10 1.76 2.78
N GLY A 156 6.91 0.46 2.95
CA GLY A 156 5.62 -0.13 2.66
C GLY A 156 4.58 -0.06 3.76
N ALA A 157 4.99 0.13 5.01
CA ALA A 157 4.07 0.01 6.13
C ALA A 157 3.10 1.20 6.19
N GLY A 158 1.81 0.93 6.38
CA GLY A 158 0.77 1.97 6.51
C GLY A 158 0.33 2.65 5.21
N ILE A 159 0.93 2.34 4.06
CA ILE A 159 0.62 2.99 2.77
C ILE A 159 -0.86 2.93 2.38
N GLY A 160 -1.55 1.83 2.66
CA GLY A 160 -2.97 1.74 2.30
C GLY A 160 -3.85 2.67 3.13
N ILE A 161 -3.44 3.02 4.35
CA ILE A 161 -4.14 4.00 5.18
C ILE A 161 -3.87 5.41 4.65
N LEU A 162 -2.62 5.71 4.26
CA LEU A 162 -2.27 6.98 3.60
C LEU A 162 -3.08 7.17 2.31
N MET A 163 -3.17 6.11 1.50
CA MET A 163 -3.90 6.13 0.24
C MET A 163 -5.40 6.29 0.47
N ILE A 164 -6.00 5.62 1.46
CA ILE A 164 -7.40 5.87 1.83
C ILE A 164 -7.60 7.32 2.27
N GLY A 165 -6.73 7.85 3.14
CA GLY A 165 -6.82 9.24 3.59
C GLY A 165 -6.80 10.22 2.42
N ALA A 166 -5.83 10.09 1.52
CA ALA A 166 -5.76 10.92 0.32
C ALA A 166 -7.01 10.75 -0.57
N LEU A 167 -7.44 9.52 -0.82
CA LEU A 167 -8.60 9.26 -1.68
C LEU A 167 -9.91 9.74 -1.08
N THR A 168 -10.11 9.70 0.25
CA THR A 168 -11.34 10.21 0.87
C THR A 168 -11.48 11.72 0.70
N PHE A 169 -10.37 12.46 0.64
CA PHE A 169 -10.41 13.88 0.28
C PHE A 169 -10.71 14.11 -1.21
N ILE A 170 -10.22 13.23 -2.09
CA ILE A 170 -10.36 13.37 -3.56
C ILE A 170 -11.72 12.89 -4.06
N LEU A 171 -12.18 11.78 -3.50
CA LEU A 171 -13.34 11.00 -3.90
C LEU A 171 -14.21 10.79 -2.66
N PRO A 172 -14.95 11.82 -2.21
CA PRO A 172 -15.95 11.62 -1.19
C PRO A 172 -17.01 10.62 -1.71
N GLY A 173 -17.43 9.70 -0.86
CA GLY A 173 -18.40 8.67 -1.20
C GLY A 173 -18.19 7.39 -0.40
N GLU A 174 -18.79 6.31 -0.88
CA GLU A 174 -18.80 5.02 -0.17
C GLU A 174 -17.38 4.49 0.11
N ILE A 175 -17.07 4.28 1.39
CA ILE A 175 -15.75 3.83 1.85
C ILE A 175 -15.31 2.51 1.19
N ARG A 176 -16.23 1.60 0.89
CA ARG A 176 -15.91 0.32 0.22
C ARG A 176 -15.36 0.55 -1.19
N ARG A 177 -15.88 1.56 -1.90
CA ARG A 177 -15.39 1.92 -3.23
C ARG A 177 -14.04 2.64 -3.15
N VAL A 178 -13.85 3.51 -2.15
CA VAL A 178 -12.53 4.12 -1.86
C VAL A 178 -11.48 3.04 -1.59
N VAL A 179 -11.81 2.05 -0.77
CA VAL A 179 -10.93 0.90 -0.48
C VAL A 179 -10.64 0.08 -1.75
N ALA A 180 -11.64 -0.12 -2.62
CA ALA A 180 -11.44 -0.80 -3.89
C ALA A 180 -10.47 -0.03 -4.81
N VAL A 181 -10.63 1.29 -4.94
CA VAL A 181 -9.72 2.16 -5.69
C VAL A 181 -8.32 2.16 -5.08
N LYS A 182 -8.21 2.22 -3.75
CA LYS A 182 -6.93 2.08 -3.04
C LYS A 182 -6.24 0.77 -3.39
N ASN A 183 -6.95 -0.36 -3.36
CA ASN A 183 -6.37 -1.66 -3.68
C ASN A 183 -5.87 -1.71 -5.13
N PHE A 184 -6.58 -1.03 -6.04
CA PHE A 184 -6.18 -0.90 -7.43
C PHE A 184 -4.90 -0.08 -7.57
N LEU A 185 -4.88 1.16 -7.07
CA LEU A 185 -3.71 2.03 -7.15
C LEU A 185 -2.49 1.41 -6.46
N ASN A 186 -2.67 0.88 -5.25
CA ASN A 186 -1.60 0.23 -4.51
C ASN A 186 -1.11 -1.05 -5.20
N GLY A 187 -1.97 -1.80 -5.86
CA GLY A 187 -1.57 -2.99 -6.62
C GLY A 187 -0.54 -2.66 -7.70
N PHE A 188 -0.80 -1.62 -8.52
CA PHE A 188 0.15 -1.19 -9.56
C PHE A 188 1.40 -0.52 -9.00
N MET A 189 1.23 0.43 -8.06
CA MET A 189 2.34 1.10 -7.39
C MET A 189 3.27 0.07 -6.72
N ARG A 190 2.71 -0.89 -5.97
CA ARG A 190 3.51 -1.94 -5.33
C ARG A 190 4.07 -2.95 -6.31
N GLY A 191 3.37 -3.26 -7.39
CA GLY A 191 3.90 -4.13 -8.44
C GLY A 191 5.22 -3.59 -8.99
N VAL A 192 5.28 -2.29 -9.27
CA VAL A 192 6.52 -1.66 -9.77
C VAL A 192 7.59 -1.57 -8.68
N ALA A 193 7.22 -1.23 -7.43
CA ALA A 193 8.17 -1.21 -6.33
C ALA A 193 8.79 -2.60 -6.06
N VAL A 194 7.96 -3.64 -6.00
CA VAL A 194 8.39 -5.03 -5.82
C VAL A 194 9.29 -5.50 -6.97
N LEU A 195 8.96 -5.13 -8.21
CA LEU A 195 9.81 -5.45 -9.35
C LEU A 195 11.24 -4.91 -9.16
N VAL A 196 11.37 -3.64 -8.74
CA VAL A 196 12.68 -3.03 -8.44
C VAL A 196 13.42 -3.80 -7.33
N LEU A 197 12.73 -4.10 -6.23
CA LEU A 197 13.34 -4.74 -5.05
C LEU A 197 13.76 -6.19 -5.31
N VAL A 198 12.99 -6.92 -6.13
CA VAL A 198 13.33 -8.27 -6.59
C VAL A 198 14.56 -8.22 -7.51
N LEU A 199 14.57 -7.33 -8.50
CA LEU A 199 15.70 -7.19 -9.44
C LEU A 199 17.00 -6.78 -8.76
N LYS A 200 16.91 -6.06 -7.64
CA LYS A 200 18.05 -5.63 -6.84
C LYS A 200 18.48 -6.66 -5.78
N GLY A 201 17.80 -7.80 -5.68
CA GLY A 201 18.16 -8.90 -4.79
C GLY A 201 17.95 -8.59 -3.31
N ASN A 202 17.05 -7.66 -2.99
CA ASN A 202 16.81 -7.23 -1.61
C ASN A 202 15.81 -8.10 -0.85
N VAL A 203 15.13 -9.01 -1.54
CA VAL A 203 14.08 -9.87 -0.98
C VAL A 203 14.68 -11.14 -0.39
N ASP A 204 14.31 -11.46 0.85
CA ASP A 204 14.60 -12.78 1.42
C ASP A 204 13.50 -13.76 1.01
N TRP A 205 13.80 -14.64 0.05
CA TRP A 205 12.86 -15.62 -0.45
C TRP A 205 12.54 -16.75 0.53
N HIS A 206 13.38 -16.97 1.55
CA HIS A 206 13.12 -17.96 2.59
C HIS A 206 11.84 -17.61 3.37
N TYR A 207 11.62 -16.32 3.62
CA TYR A 207 10.40 -15.80 4.25
C TYR A 207 9.39 -15.25 3.24
N GLY A 208 9.86 -14.65 2.14
CA GLY A 208 9.03 -14.00 1.14
C GLY A 208 8.06 -14.92 0.42
N ALA A 209 8.47 -16.15 0.07
CA ALA A 209 7.58 -17.09 -0.61
C ALA A 209 6.42 -17.59 0.29
N PRO A 210 6.66 -18.06 1.54
CA PRO A 210 5.58 -18.34 2.48
C PRO A 210 4.68 -17.13 2.72
N MET A 211 5.25 -15.94 2.91
CA MET A 211 4.45 -14.75 3.17
C MET A 211 3.63 -14.33 1.94
N ALA A 212 4.13 -14.49 0.72
CA ALA A 212 3.35 -14.22 -0.49
C ALA A 212 2.12 -15.13 -0.59
N MET A 213 2.26 -16.42 -0.26
CA MET A 213 1.11 -17.34 -0.19
C MET A 213 0.11 -16.93 0.89
N GLY A 214 0.61 -16.56 2.08
CA GLY A 214 -0.24 -16.04 3.14
C GLY A 214 -0.98 -14.76 2.72
N GLY A 215 -0.28 -13.84 2.05
CA GLY A 215 -0.84 -12.59 1.56
C GLY A 215 -1.94 -12.80 0.52
N LEU A 216 -1.75 -13.73 -0.43
CA LEU A 216 -2.77 -14.13 -1.40
C LEU A 216 -4.05 -14.60 -0.70
N ILE A 217 -3.92 -15.51 0.26
CA ILE A 217 -5.06 -16.06 1.02
C ILE A 217 -5.73 -14.96 1.85
N GLY A 218 -4.93 -14.15 2.55
CA GLY A 218 -5.43 -13.07 3.39
C GLY A 218 -6.13 -11.97 2.61
N GLY A 219 -5.75 -11.72 1.36
CA GLY A 219 -6.28 -10.62 0.57
C GLY A 219 -7.74 -10.77 0.10
N TYR A 220 -8.34 -11.97 0.18
CA TYR A 220 -9.70 -12.24 -0.27
C TYR A 220 -10.77 -11.95 0.79
#